data_AF-A0A3M5GE76-F1
#
_entry.id   AF-A0A3M5GE76-F1
#
_cell.length_a   1.000
_cell.length_b   1.000
_cell.length_c   1.000
_cell.angle_alpha   90.00
_cell.angle_beta   90.00
_cell.angle_gamma   90.00
#
_symmetry.space_group_name_H-M   'P 1'
#
loop_
_entity.id
_entity.type
_entity.pdbx_description
1 polymer ?
#
loop_
_entity_poly.entity_id
_entity_poly.type
_entity_poly.pdbx_seq_one_letter_code
_entity_poly.pdbx_strand_id
1 'polypeptide(L)' 'MECTTTTFEIYGQYNARLGVLDAKGNVWSGDIAIFRIVDDRVYSMHDQYLGRLKYGMAMTDRGELIFIVR' A
#
# COMPACT_ATOMS: atom_id res chain seq x y z
N MET A 1 -17.91 -20.65 -3.58
CA MET A 1 -17.09 -19.82 -2.67
C MET A 1 -16.82 -18.53 -3.41
N GLU A 2 -17.60 -17.49 -3.16
CA GLU A 2 -17.35 -16.19 -3.78
C GLU A 2 -16.13 -15.58 -3.09
N CYS A 3 -15.01 -15.52 -3.80
CA CYS A 3 -13.85 -14.77 -3.38
C CYS A 3 -14.17 -13.30 -3.65
N THR A 4 -14.67 -12.61 -2.64
CA THR A 4 -14.82 -11.15 -2.69
C THR A 4 -13.43 -10.57 -2.81
N THR A 5 -12.97 -10.30 -4.02
CA THR A 5 -11.68 -9.66 -4.27
C THR A 5 -11.82 -8.19 -3.88
N THR A 6 -11.78 -7.89 -2.58
CA THR A 6 -11.82 -6.52 -2.08
C THR A 6 -10.52 -5.85 -2.48
N THR A 7 -10.55 -5.07 -3.55
CA THR A 7 -9.47 -4.18 -3.96
C THR A 7 -9.64 -2.86 -3.23
N PHE A 8 -8.66 -2.47 -2.42
CA PHE A 8 -8.64 -1.15 -1.78
C PHE A 8 -7.92 -0.16 -2.68
N GLU A 9 -8.37 1.09 -2.67
CA GLU A 9 -7.69 2.16 -3.40
C GLU A 9 -6.56 2.76 -2.58
N ILE A 10 -5.45 3.09 -3.24
CA ILE A 10 -4.26 3.62 -2.60
C ILE A 10 -4.04 5.06 -3.06
N TYR A 11 -3.88 5.95 -2.09
CA TYR A 11 -3.72 7.39 -2.29
C TYR A 11 -2.44 7.90 -1.63
N GLY A 12 -1.69 8.75 -2.31
CA GLY A 12 -0.51 9.42 -1.78
C GLY A 12 -0.87 10.73 -1.09
N GLN A 13 0.16 11.57 -0.91
CA GLN A 13 0.00 12.95 -0.47
C GLN A 13 -0.95 13.71 -1.39
N TYR A 14 -1.68 14.67 -0.82
CA TYR A 14 -2.69 15.48 -1.53
C TYR A 14 -3.81 14.65 -2.18
N ASN A 15 -4.07 13.44 -1.68
CA ASN A 15 -5.11 12.55 -2.21
C ASN A 15 -4.87 12.16 -3.69
N ALA A 16 -3.61 12.14 -4.13
CA ALA A 16 -3.22 11.67 -5.45
C ALA A 16 -3.42 10.15 -5.53
N ARG A 17 -4.21 9.66 -6.49
CA ARG A 17 -4.42 8.22 -6.66
C ARG A 17 -3.12 7.57 -7.14
N LEU A 18 -2.58 6.65 -6.34
CA LEU A 18 -1.35 5.91 -6.66
C LEU A 18 -1.64 4.56 -7.28
N GLY A 19 -2.71 3.89 -6.85
CA GLY A 19 -2.94 2.52 -7.28
C GLY A 19 -4.05 1.79 -6.55
N VAL A 20 -3.99 0.46 -6.62
CA VAL A 20 -4.89 -0.48 -5.93
C VAL A 20 -4.09 -1.50 -5.13
N LEU A 21 -4.58 -1.88 -3.97
CA LEU A 21 -4.06 -2.98 -3.16
C LEU A 21 -4.78 -4.27 -3.51
N ASP A 22 -4.01 -5.29 -3.87
CA ASP A 22 -4.52 -6.64 -4.12
C ASP A 22 -4.60 -7.46 -2.82
N ALA A 23 -5.30 -8.60 -2.89
CA ALA A 23 -5.45 -9.53 -1.76
C ALA A 23 -4.14 -10.21 -1.32
N LYS A 24 -3.05 -10.08 -2.09
CA LYS A 24 -1.72 -10.62 -1.78
C LYS A 24 -0.83 -9.58 -1.10
N GLY A 25 -1.33 -8.36 -0.89
CA GLY A 25 -0.58 -7.27 -0.27
C GLY A 25 0.26 -6.45 -1.24
N ASN A 26 0.13 -6.63 -2.57
CA ASN A 26 0.84 -5.78 -3.52
C ASN A 26 0.02 -4.53 -3.86
N VAL A 27 0.70 -3.40 -3.95
CA VAL A 27 0.14 -2.14 -4.45
C VAL A 27 0.53 -1.97 -5.90
N TRP A 28 -0.47 -1.83 -6.77
CA TRP A 28 -0.32 -1.73 -8.22
C TRP A 28 -0.70 -0.35 -8.73
N SER A 29 0.17 0.27 -9.51
CA SER A 29 -0.14 1.43 -10.34
C SER A 29 -0.28 0.97 -11.79
N GLY A 30 -1.51 0.75 -12.24
CA GLY A 30 -1.76 0.04 -13.50
C GLY A 30 -1.18 -1.38 -13.42
N ASP A 31 -0.30 -1.74 -14.35
CA ASP A 31 0.35 -3.04 -14.42
C ASP A 31 1.69 -3.11 -13.66
N ILE A 32 2.08 -2.03 -12.97
CA ILE A 32 3.37 -1.92 -12.27
C ILE A 32 3.13 -2.05 -10.77
N ALA A 33 3.74 -3.06 -10.14
CA ALA A 33 3.81 -3.14 -8.69
C ALA A 33 4.77 -2.05 -8.16
N ILE A 34 4.34 -1.29 -7.15
CA ILE A 34 5.11 -0.16 -6.60
C ILE A 34 5.43 -0.31 -5.11
N PHE A 35 4.59 -1.02 -4.35
CA PHE A 35 4.85 -1.37 -2.96
C PHE A 35 4.36 -2.78 -2.64
N ARG A 36 4.88 -3.32 -1.54
CA ARG A 36 4.41 -4.58 -0.96
C ARG A 36 4.14 -4.41 0.53
N ILE A 37 3.04 -4.98 1.00
CA ILE A 37 2.61 -4.96 2.40
C ILE A 37 2.64 -6.39 2.93
N VAL A 38 3.44 -6.64 3.97
CA VAL A 38 3.57 -7.95 4.62
C VAL A 38 3.57 -7.74 6.14
N ASP A 39 2.62 -8.34 6.85
CA ASP A 39 2.47 -8.20 8.31
C ASP A 39 2.53 -6.73 8.76
N ASP A 40 1.71 -5.88 8.14
CA ASP A 40 1.65 -4.43 8.34
C ASP A 40 2.94 -3.65 8.01
N ARG A 41 3.98 -4.29 7.48
CA ARG A 41 5.21 -3.62 7.04
C ARG A 41 5.13 -3.30 5.56
N VAL A 42 5.53 -2.10 5.22
CA VAL A 42 5.54 -1.59 3.84
C VAL A 42 6.95 -1.66 3.30
N TYR A 43 7.09 -2.25 2.11
CA TYR A 43 8.34 -2.43 1.39
C TYR A 43 8.25 -1.80 0.00
N SER A 44 9.39 -1.34 -0.51
CA SER A 44 9.56 -1.08 -1.95
C SER A 44 9.62 -2.41 -2.72
N MET A 45 9.59 -2.34 -4.05
CA MET A 45 9.81 -3.51 -4.90
C MET A 45 11.23 -4.07 -4.86
N HIS A 46 12.16 -3.38 -4.19
CA HIS A 46 13.54 -3.82 -3.97
C HIS A 46 13.74 -4.40 -2.55
N ASP A 47 12.66 -4.86 -1.92
CA ASP A 47 12.65 -5.42 -0.56
C ASP A 47 13.17 -4.46 0.53
N GLN A 48 13.22 -3.16 0.25
CA GLN A 48 13.60 -2.15 1.24
C GLN A 48 12.40 -1.83 2.12
N TYR A 49 12.55 -2.02 3.43
CA TYR A 49 11.57 -1.57 4.41
C TYR A 49 11.43 -0.05 4.38
N LEU A 50 10.19 0.43 4.26
CA LEU A 50 9.87 1.86 4.19
C LEU A 50 9.13 2.35 5.43
N GLY A 51 8.37 1.49 6.08
CA GLY A 51 7.53 1.87 7.22
C GLY A 51 6.44 0.87 7.54
N ARG A 52 5.39 1.33 8.22
CA ARG A 52 4.27 0.48 8.66
C ARG A 52 2.93 1.04 8.23
N LEU A 53 2.02 0.13 7.88
CA LEU A 53 0.60 0.39 7.69
C LEU A 53 -0.10 0.32 9.05
N LYS A 54 -0.71 1.43 9.48
CA LYS A 54 -1.55 1.48 10.68
C LYS A 54 -2.77 2.34 10.42
N TYR A 55 -3.95 1.85 10.81
CA TYR A 55 -5.22 2.58 10.64
C TYR A 55 -5.43 3.07 9.19
N GLY A 56 -5.07 2.25 8.20
CA GLY A 56 -5.16 2.61 6.78
C GLY A 56 -4.10 3.60 6.29
N MET A 57 -3.11 3.98 7.11
CA MET A 57 -2.04 4.91 6.75
C MET A 57 -0.68 4.21 6.77
N ALA A 58 -0.01 4.16 5.64
CA ALA A 58 1.38 3.76 5.55
C ALA A 58 2.28 4.96 5.87
N MET A 59 3.07 4.84 6.94
CA MET A 59 3.97 5.90 7.39
C MET A 59 5.37 5.38 7.61
N THR A 60 6.37 6.21 7.33
CA THR A 60 7.75 5.95 7.72
C THR A 60 7.88 5.92 9.24
N ASP A 61 8.96 5.34 9.75
CA ASP A 61 9.24 5.35 11.20
C ASP A 61 9.45 6.78 11.75
N ARG A 62 9.65 7.78 10.87
CA ARG A 62 9.72 9.21 11.20
C ARG A 62 8.37 9.93 11.16
N GLY A 63 7.28 9.23 10.82
CA GLY A 63 5.93 9.78 10.74
C GLY A 63 5.58 10.44 9.40
N GLU A 64 6.40 10.23 8.36
CA GLU A 64 6.10 10.77 7.03
C GLU A 64 5.09 9.87 6.32
N LEU A 65 4.06 10.47 5.72
CA LEU A 65 3.06 9.71 4.96
C LEU A 65 3.66 9.15 3.68
N ILE A 66 3.54 7.84 3.50
CA ILE A 66 3.85 7.13 2.25
C ILE A 66 2.57 7.06 1.40
N PHE A 67 1.51 6.46 1.92
CA PHE A 67 0.19 6.37 1.28
C PHE A 67 -0.94 6.07 2.28
N ILE A 68 -2.18 6.17 1.81
CA ILE A 68 -3.43 5.88 2.52
C ILE A 68 -4.18 4.81 1.74
N VAL A 69 -4.73 3.83 2.45
CA VAL A 69 -5.62 2.78 1.96
C VAL A 69 -7.06 3.21 2.21
N ARG A 70 -7.92 3.13 1.19
CA ARG A 70 -9.35 3.43 1.25
C ARG A 70 -10.20 2.31 0.69
#